data_AF-A0AAV4DAV6-F1
#
_entry.id   AF-A0AAV4DAV6-F1
#
_cell.length_a   1.000
_cell.length_b   1.000
_cell.length_c   1.000
_cell.angle_alpha   90.00
_cell.angle_beta   90.00
_cell.angle_gamma   90.00
#
_symmetry.space_group_name_H-M   'P 1'
#
loop_
_entity.id
_entity.type
_entity.pdbx_description
1 polymer ?
#
loop_
_entity_poly.entity_id
_entity_poly.type
_entity_poly.pdbx_seq_one_letter_code
_entity_poly.pdbx_strand_id
1 'polypeptide(L)'
;MPSRGNYHSQRYEYASSASVLINKSDKTSPHQLNIVSGKITGTDCTVLRDTGCTCVGIRQCLLKPNYFTNETATCQMFDGSEKKFRKATAFIETPFFTGKVTALALANPVVDVIVGNIIGVGDQPNLN
;
A
#
# COMPACT_ATOMS: atom_id res chain seq x y z
N MET A 1 -27.65 2.47 -36.80
CA MET A 1 -27.57 1.31 -35.88
C MET A 1 -26.29 0.54 -36.18
N PRO A 2 -25.32 0.47 -35.26
CA PRO A 2 -24.24 -0.51 -35.33
C PRO A 2 -24.52 -1.72 -34.42
N SER A 3 -23.94 -2.84 -34.83
CA SER A 3 -24.23 -4.23 -34.48
C SER A 3 -23.86 -4.64 -33.05
N ARG A 4 -24.70 -5.54 -32.50
CA ARG A 4 -24.52 -6.28 -31.24
C ARG A 4 -23.22 -7.11 -31.25
N GLY A 5 -22.19 -6.61 -30.57
CA GLY A 5 -21.05 -7.41 -30.13
C GLY A 5 -21.36 -8.04 -28.76
N ASN A 6 -21.20 -9.36 -28.67
CA ASN A 6 -21.43 -10.14 -27.46
C ASN A 6 -20.55 -9.65 -26.28
N TYR A 7 -21.18 -9.02 -25.29
CA TYR A 7 -20.60 -8.79 -23.98
C TYR A 7 -20.60 -10.13 -23.21
N HIS A 8 -19.53 -10.90 -23.34
CA HIS A 8 -19.29 -12.03 -22.46
C HIS A 8 -18.71 -11.48 -21.14
N SER A 9 -19.59 -11.27 -20.16
CA SER A 9 -19.22 -10.86 -18.81
C SER A 9 -18.48 -12.00 -18.10
N GLN A 10 -17.18 -12.12 -18.32
CA GLN A 10 -16.35 -12.87 -17.40
C GLN A 10 -16.28 -12.08 -16.10
N ARG A 11 -16.73 -12.72 -15.02
CA ARG A 11 -16.65 -12.18 -13.66
C ARG A 11 -15.17 -11.91 -13.36
N TYR A 12 -14.78 -10.65 -13.37
CA TYR A 12 -13.52 -10.23 -12.76
C TYR A 12 -13.69 -10.33 -11.26
N GLU A 13 -13.25 -11.46 -10.70
CA GLU A 13 -13.04 -11.60 -9.27
C GLU A 13 -11.85 -10.70 -8.91
N TYR A 14 -12.13 -9.52 -8.36
CA TYR A 14 -11.11 -8.60 -7.85
C TYR A 14 -10.43 -9.24 -6.63
N ALA A 15 -9.52 -10.19 -6.87
CA ALA A 15 -8.49 -10.53 -5.91
C ALA A 15 -7.57 -9.31 -5.83
N SER A 16 -7.67 -8.54 -4.74
CA SER A 16 -6.79 -7.41 -4.44
C SER A 16 -5.34 -7.90 -4.37
N SER A 17 -4.65 -7.93 -5.51
CA SER A 17 -3.26 -8.33 -5.64
C SER A 17 -2.39 -7.11 -5.34
N ALA A 18 -1.80 -7.07 -4.15
CA ALA A 18 -0.85 -6.04 -3.78
C ALA A 18 0.58 -6.51 -4.05
N SER A 19 1.16 -6.05 -5.15
CA SER A 19 2.57 -6.17 -5.44
C SER A 19 3.34 -5.02 -4.78
N VAL A 20 4.09 -5.30 -3.73
CA VAL A 20 4.93 -4.30 -3.05
C VAL A 20 6.36 -4.39 -3.60
N LEU A 21 6.84 -3.33 -4.24
CA LEU A 21 8.21 -3.19 -4.71
C LEU A 21 8.99 -2.32 -3.72
N ILE A 22 9.98 -2.88 -3.04
CA ILE A 22 10.91 -2.06 -2.24
C ILE A 22 12.35 -2.47 -2.52
N ASN A 23 13.03 -1.65 -3.31
CA ASN A 23 14.46 -1.73 -3.48
C ASN A 23 15.14 -0.73 -2.52
N LYS A 24 16.05 -1.19 -1.66
CA LYS A 24 16.85 -0.28 -0.83
C LYS A 24 17.85 0.41 -1.75
N SER A 25 17.58 1.63 -2.22
CA SER A 25 18.50 2.31 -3.13
C SER A 25 19.83 2.59 -2.43
N ASP A 26 20.93 2.23 -3.08
CA ASP A 26 22.25 2.77 -2.79
C ASP A 26 22.24 4.27 -3.17
N LYS A 27 22.97 5.13 -2.43
CA LYS A 27 22.87 6.61 -2.52
C LYS A 27 23.33 7.22 -3.85
N THR A 28 23.60 6.41 -4.87
CA THR A 28 24.31 6.77 -6.10
C THR A 28 23.50 6.55 -7.39
N SER A 29 22.25 6.07 -7.34
CA SER A 29 21.43 5.88 -8.55
C SER A 29 20.45 7.04 -8.81
N PRO A 30 20.27 7.47 -10.08
CA PRO A 30 19.38 8.58 -10.46
C PRO A 30 17.87 8.26 -10.34
N HIS A 31 17.52 7.06 -9.86
CA HIS A 31 16.15 6.58 -9.68
C HIS A 31 15.95 6.18 -8.21
N GLN A 32 16.15 7.15 -7.32
CA GLN A 32 15.98 6.97 -5.89
C GLN A 32 14.49 6.80 -5.55
N LEU A 33 14.16 5.83 -4.68
CA LEU A 33 12.82 5.75 -4.12
C LEU A 33 12.55 7.03 -3.33
N ASN A 34 11.49 7.76 -3.70
CA ASN A 34 11.10 8.98 -3.03
C ASN A 34 10.45 8.64 -1.68
N ILE A 35 11.29 8.49 -0.65
CA ILE A 35 10.86 8.26 0.72
C ILE A 35 10.67 9.62 1.37
N VAL A 36 9.45 9.89 1.81
CA VAL A 36 9.05 11.14 2.46
C VAL A 36 8.65 10.89 3.91
N SER A 37 8.52 11.95 4.69
CA SER A 37 8.00 11.87 6.06
C SER A 37 6.47 11.84 6.07
N GLY A 38 5.90 11.17 7.06
CA GLY A 38 4.47 11.19 7.37
C GLY A 38 4.23 10.80 8.83
N LYS A 39 2.97 10.55 9.17
CA LYS A 39 2.58 10.09 10.51
C LYS A 39 1.61 8.92 10.44
N ILE A 40 1.75 8.02 11.41
CA ILE A 40 0.76 6.99 11.72
C ILE A 40 0.26 7.20 13.14
N THR A 41 -1.02 7.53 13.28
CA THR A 41 -1.66 7.83 14.58
C THR A 41 -0.80 8.77 15.45
N GLY A 42 -0.28 9.84 14.82
CA GLY A 42 0.56 10.86 15.47
C GLY A 42 2.04 10.49 15.66
N THR A 43 2.48 9.27 15.31
CA THR A 43 3.89 8.86 15.36
C THR A 43 4.56 9.11 14.01
N ASP A 44 5.70 9.82 14.01
CA ASP A 44 6.47 10.08 12.78
C ASP A 44 6.94 8.78 12.13
N CYS A 45 6.90 8.74 10.81
CA CYS A 45 7.25 7.55 10.03
C CYS A 45 7.81 7.90 8.65
N THR A 46 8.49 6.93 8.03
CA THR A 46 8.92 6.97 6.64
C THR A 46 7.85 6.41 5.70
N VAL A 47 7.56 7.13 4.63
CA VAL A 47 6.48 6.80 3.68
C VAL A 47 7.05 6.62 2.27
N LEU A 48 6.66 5.52 1.62
CA LEU A 48 6.90 5.28 0.19
C LEU A 48 5.56 5.29 -0.56
N ARG A 49 5.46 6.07 -1.63
CA ARG A 49 4.40 5.91 -2.63
C ARG A 49 4.81 4.81 -3.61
N ASP A 50 4.02 3.75 -3.69
CA ASP A 50 4.27 2.61 -4.59
C ASP A 50 3.09 2.46 -5.55
N THR A 51 3.22 2.99 -6.77
CA THR A 51 2.18 2.88 -7.81
C THR A 51 2.04 1.47 -8.37
N GLY A 52 3.00 0.57 -8.09
CA GLY A 52 2.91 -0.85 -8.41
C GLY A 52 2.10 -1.67 -7.39
N CYS A 53 1.74 -1.07 -6.26
CA CYS A 53 0.98 -1.71 -5.18
C CYS A 53 -0.50 -1.28 -5.20
N THR A 54 -1.40 -2.15 -4.78
CA THR A 54 -2.86 -1.87 -4.69
C THR A 54 -3.36 -1.73 -3.25
N CYS A 55 -2.49 -1.82 -2.24
CA CYS A 55 -2.86 -1.71 -0.83
C CYS A 55 -1.95 -0.76 -0.04
N VAL A 56 -2.33 -0.47 1.20
CA VAL A 56 -1.44 0.18 2.17
C VAL A 56 -0.72 -0.88 2.99
N GLY A 57 0.60 -0.77 3.13
CA GLY A 57 1.42 -1.58 4.02
C GLY A 57 1.95 -0.75 5.18
N ILE A 58 1.96 -1.31 6.39
CA ILE A 58 2.45 -0.62 7.60
C ILE A 58 3.36 -1.55 8.38
N ARG A 59 4.51 -1.05 8.85
CA ARG A 59 5.41 -1.76 9.75
C ARG A 59 4.67 -2.18 11.02
N GLN A 60 4.66 -3.48 11.28
CA GLN A 60 3.84 -4.10 12.31
C GLN A 60 4.09 -3.53 13.72
N CYS A 61 5.33 -3.17 14.06
CA CYS A 61 5.65 -2.62 15.39
C CYS A 61 5.09 -1.21 15.64
N LEU A 62 4.60 -0.52 14.60
CA LEU A 62 3.89 0.75 14.73
C LEU A 62 2.39 0.57 15.00
N LEU A 63 1.89 -0.67 14.94
CA LEU A 63 0.49 -1.00 15.17
C LEU A 63 0.31 -1.54 16.58
N LYS A 64 -0.60 -0.90 17.34
CA LYS A 64 -1.02 -1.42 18.64
C LYS A 64 -1.93 -2.64 18.46
N PRO A 65 -2.01 -3.56 19.43
CA PRO A 65 -2.85 -4.76 19.33
C PRO A 65 -4.32 -4.50 18.96
N ASN A 66 -4.87 -3.37 19.39
CA ASN A 66 -6.25 -2.94 19.11
C ASN A 66 -6.47 -2.40 17.69
N TYR A 67 -5.42 -2.24 16.88
CA TYR A 67 -5.57 -1.84 15.47
C TYR A 67 -5.82 -3.03 14.56
N PHE A 68 -5.45 -4.23 14.98
CA PHE A 68 -5.63 -5.42 14.16
C PHE A 68 -7.11 -5.81 14.07
N THR A 69 -7.53 -6.21 12.88
CA THR A 69 -8.82 -6.86 12.68
C THR A 69 -8.66 -8.37 12.77
N ASN A 70 -9.77 -9.10 12.71
CA ASN A 70 -9.78 -10.57 12.61
C ASN A 70 -9.57 -11.06 11.17
N GLU A 71 -9.32 -10.16 10.23
CA GLU A 71 -9.18 -10.47 8.82
C GLU A 71 -7.72 -10.58 8.39
N THR A 72 -7.53 -11.25 7.26
CA THR A 72 -6.25 -11.37 6.57
C THR A 72 -6.43 -11.10 5.08
N ALA A 73 -5.35 -10.79 4.38
CA ALA A 73 -5.30 -10.68 2.92
C ALA A 73 -4.13 -11.49 2.38
N THR A 74 -4.30 -12.06 1.19
CA THR A 74 -3.21 -12.69 0.43
C THR A 74 -2.74 -11.72 -0.64
N CYS A 75 -1.44 -11.55 -0.76
CA CYS A 75 -0.81 -10.66 -1.73
C CYS A 75 0.13 -11.46 -2.63
N GLN A 76 0.04 -11.20 -3.92
CA GLN A 76 1.02 -11.67 -4.88
C GLN A 76 2.22 -10.71 -4.88
N MET A 77 3.38 -11.24 -4.53
CA MET A 77 4.63 -10.49 -4.48
C MET A 77 5.25 -10.40 -5.88
N PHE A 78 6.25 -9.54 -6.05
CA PHE A 78 6.90 -9.32 -7.35
C PHE A 78 7.57 -10.56 -7.96
N ASP A 79 7.95 -11.53 -7.11
CA ASP A 79 8.52 -12.82 -7.53
C ASP A 79 7.44 -13.86 -7.88
N GLY A 80 6.16 -13.46 -7.86
CA GLY A 80 5.01 -14.33 -8.08
C GLY A 80 4.58 -15.13 -6.84
N SER A 81 5.33 -15.08 -5.73
CA SER A 81 4.95 -15.77 -4.50
C SER A 81 3.73 -15.15 -3.85
N GLU A 82 2.95 -15.96 -3.15
CA GLU A 82 1.82 -15.47 -2.35
C GLU A 82 2.22 -15.35 -0.87
N LYS A 83 1.89 -14.21 -0.26
CA LYS A 83 2.07 -13.98 1.18
C LYS A 83 0.78 -13.53 1.84
N LYS A 84 0.49 -14.10 3.01
CA LYS A 84 -0.68 -13.77 3.81
C LYS A 84 -0.30 -12.77 4.91
N PHE A 85 -1.05 -11.68 5.01
CA PHE A 85 -0.84 -10.63 6.00
C PHE A 85 -2.09 -10.41 6.84
N ARG A 86 -1.90 -10.01 8.11
CA ARG A 86 -3.00 -9.54 8.97
C ARG A 86 -3.41 -8.14 8.53
N LYS A 87 -4.72 -7.88 8.53
CA LYS A 87 -5.24 -6.53 8.30
C LYS A 87 -5.26 -5.74 9.61
N ALA A 88 -4.99 -4.45 9.50
CA ALA A 88 -5.11 -3.51 10.59
C ALA A 88 -5.80 -2.23 10.09
N THR A 89 -6.51 -1.56 10.99
CA THR A 89 -7.14 -0.28 10.73
C THR A 89 -6.34 0.81 11.44
N ALA A 90 -5.83 1.78 10.69
CA ALA A 90 -5.00 2.85 11.22
C ALA A 90 -5.38 4.19 10.56
N PHE A 91 -5.08 5.29 11.25
CA PHE A 91 -5.12 6.62 10.68
C PHE A 91 -3.70 7.01 10.24
N ILE A 92 -3.56 7.42 8.99
CA ILE A 92 -2.28 7.89 8.43
C ILE A 92 -2.43 9.33 7.95
N GLU A 93 -1.36 10.08 8.08
CA GLU A 93 -1.20 11.44 7.56
C GLU A 93 0.05 11.44 6.71
N THR A 94 -0.11 11.38 5.39
CA THR A 94 1.00 11.33 4.45
C THR A 94 0.80 12.39 3.38
N PRO A 95 1.87 12.83 2.69
CA PRO A 95 1.73 13.76 1.58
C PRO A 95 0.83 13.26 0.44
N PHE A 96 0.57 11.95 0.35
CA PHE A 96 -0.23 11.33 -0.72
C PHE A 96 -1.69 11.07 -0.31
N PHE A 97 -1.93 10.91 0.99
CA PHE A 97 -3.22 10.54 1.54
C PHE A 97 -3.27 10.83 3.05
N THR A 98 -4.39 11.38 3.51
CA THR A 98 -4.69 11.55 4.92
C THR A 98 -6.06 10.95 5.22
N GLY A 99 -6.12 10.04 6.19
CA GLY A 99 -7.37 9.40 6.57
C GLY A 99 -7.19 8.04 7.22
N LYS A 100 -8.34 7.40 7.47
CA LYS A 100 -8.41 6.04 7.99
C LYS A 100 -8.28 5.04 6.85
N VAL A 101 -7.40 4.04 7.03
CA VAL A 101 -7.13 3.00 6.03
C VAL A 101 -7.21 1.61 6.64
N THR A 102 -7.55 0.63 5.81
CA THR A 102 -7.28 -0.78 6.07
C THR A 102 -5.94 -1.12 5.44
N ALA A 103 -4.95 -1.44 6.27
CA ALA A 103 -3.58 -1.72 5.87
C ALA A 103 -3.16 -3.15 6.19
N LEU A 104 -2.12 -3.61 5.52
CA LEU A 104 -1.46 -4.89 5.79
C LEU A 104 -0.29 -4.68 6.76
N ALA A 105 -0.24 -5.50 7.81
CA ALA A 105 0.84 -5.46 8.78
C ALA A 105 2.09 -6.20 8.25
N LEU A 106 3.16 -5.45 8.01
CA LEU A 106 4.43 -5.95 7.47
C LEU A 106 5.46 -6.10 8.59
N ALA A 107 6.04 -7.27 8.75
CA ALA A 107 6.99 -7.52 9.84
C ALA A 107 8.29 -6.69 9.70
N ASN A 108 8.95 -6.78 8.55
CA ASN A 108 10.27 -6.16 8.31
C ASN A 108 10.34 -5.40 6.97
N PRO A 109 9.49 -4.40 6.71
CA PRO A 109 9.59 -3.57 5.51
C PRO A 109 10.80 -2.62 5.58
N VAL A 110 11.26 -2.13 4.42
CA VAL A 110 12.37 -1.15 4.35
C VAL A 110 11.93 0.23 4.84
N VAL A 111 10.68 0.60 4.58
CA VAL A 111 10.03 1.84 5.08
C VAL A 111 8.91 1.50 6.06
N ASP A 112 8.42 2.50 6.78
CA ASP A 112 7.38 2.30 7.79
C ASP A 112 5.98 2.19 7.20
N VAL A 113 5.69 2.97 6.16
CA VAL A 113 4.39 3.01 5.48
C VAL A 113 4.60 2.96 3.97
N ILE A 114 3.82 2.12 3.30
CA ILE A 114 3.77 2.00 1.84
C ILE A 114 2.35 2.36 1.41
N VAL A 115 2.22 3.36 0.56
CA VAL A 115 0.94 3.82 0.03
C VAL A 115 0.80 3.32 -1.41
N GLY A 116 0.02 2.27 -1.59
CA GLY A 116 -0.42 1.79 -2.90
C GLY A 116 -1.55 2.61 -3.50
N ASN A 117 -2.09 2.12 -4.61
CA ASN A 117 -3.23 2.68 -5.32
C ASN A 117 -4.52 2.39 -4.57
N ILE A 118 -4.88 3.28 -3.65
CA ILE A 118 -6.19 3.30 -2.98
C ILE A 118 -7.00 4.51 -3.47
N ILE A 119 -8.32 4.48 -3.25
CA ILE A 119 -9.21 5.60 -3.61
C ILE A 119 -8.77 6.86 -2.84
N GLY A 120 -8.61 7.98 -3.55
CA GLY A 120 -8.29 9.29 -2.97
C GLY A 120 -6.79 9.56 -2.77
N VAL A 121 -5.91 8.69 -3.25
CA VAL A 121 -4.46 8.93 -3.27
C VAL A 121 -4.06 9.87 -4.41
N GLY A 122 -3.15 10.81 -4.13
CA GLY A 122 -2.45 11.61 -5.13
C GLY A 122 -1.14 10.97 -5.61
N ASP A 123 -0.74 11.26 -6.84
CA ASP A 123 0.53 10.77 -7.41
C ASP A 123 1.75 11.58 -6.94
N GLN A 124 1.55 12.85 -6.60
CA GLN A 124 2.59 13.75 -6.12
C GLN A 124 2.38 14.05 -4.62
N PRO A 125 3.48 14.24 -3.85
CA PRO A 125 3.36 14.62 -2.46
C PRO A 125 2.80 16.05 -2.36
N ASN A 126 1.67 16.22 -1.69
CA ASN A 126 1.17 17.53 -1.28
C ASN A 126 1.95 17.98 -0.04
N LEU A 127 3.03 18.72 -0.26
CA LEU A 127 3.83 19.34 0.78
C LEU A 127 3.19 20.69 1.11
N ASN A 128 2.44 20.76 2.21
CA ASN A 128 1.98 22.03 2.77
C ASN A 128 3.11 22.73 3.53
#